data_AF-A0A1G3M6Y3-F1
#
_entry.id   AF-A0A1G3M6Y3-F1
#
_cell.length_a   1.000
_cell.length_b   1.000
_cell.length_c   1.000
_cell.angle_alpha   90.00
_cell.angle_beta   90.00
_cell.angle_gamma   90.00
#
_symmetry.space_group_name_H-M   'P 1'
#
loop_
_entity.id
_entity.type
_entity.pdbx_description
1 polymer ?
#
loop_
_entity_poly.entity_id
_entity_poly.type
_entity_poly.pdbx_seq_one_letter_code
_entity_poly.pdbx_strand_id
1 'polypeptide(L)'
;GVAGGYITPVEHVGTGPEAAISGAAIDNADAVVSIVVGGALGVATCKLSVDGGTTWGVTGPTPENGQIAVAATGATITLAAGVHVAADTYSALVRAPIGPVSKVGTGPEITVAGTIKGAADVQLLIMSAGGRNEGTYQMSLDGGDSWGGIRTIPVDGLIDAGTTGAVITFPAEDAVAGDTYTFQLLAPVPTVSGVLDALETPLSLYDIEFVYVVGATDSSDWTALGVQADTLWGLHRPTFFLAESRLPYANETIDEWTAVLVAERQGFAHRFVAVVSAFGEISDVIGRRLTRNAAGLAAGRLLAIPVQRALGRVRDGNIAPLSLPSLYTEAHQATLETAGYITARRYAGLSGTYWGDERTMADATSDYQYLTVLRVVFKAVRKARIAALKSMYDEAGDVFLGSGAAGLAYLQVGIENALNTLVKAIPSEMAGHQVVIPPGQDIVNNGVAVEMKLIGIPIIRTIKLFASYVYAGGAFDPRLK
;
A
#
# COMPACT_ATOMS: atom_id res chain seq x y z
N GLY A 1 -3.97 -12.66 -10.24
CA GLY A 1 -2.72 -12.22 -9.59
C GLY A 1 -1.60 -13.15 -10.00
N VAL A 2 -0.37 -12.66 -9.93
CA VAL A 2 0.84 -13.47 -10.10
C VAL A 2 1.26 -14.06 -8.76
N ALA A 3 2.07 -15.13 -8.81
CA ALA A 3 2.66 -15.70 -7.60
C ALA A 3 3.49 -14.62 -6.87
N GLY A 4 3.45 -14.63 -5.53
CA GLY A 4 4.22 -13.68 -4.73
C GLY A 4 5.73 -13.87 -4.91
N GLY A 5 6.51 -12.88 -4.47
CA GLY A 5 7.97 -12.96 -4.54
C GLY A 5 8.58 -11.58 -4.67
N TYR A 6 9.85 -11.45 -4.30
CA TYR A 6 10.59 -10.22 -4.49
C TYR A 6 12.09 -10.46 -4.64
N ILE A 7 12.76 -9.47 -5.19
CA ILE A 7 14.20 -9.37 -5.27
C ILE A 7 14.57 -8.06 -4.59
N THR A 8 15.47 -8.11 -3.61
CA THR A 8 15.94 -6.88 -2.96
C THR A 8 16.87 -6.09 -3.90
N PRO A 9 16.95 -4.76 -3.75
CA PRO A 9 18.04 -4.00 -4.35
C PRO A 9 19.40 -4.60 -4.00
N VAL A 10 20.40 -4.38 -4.86
CA VAL A 10 21.77 -4.82 -4.60
C VAL A 10 22.37 -3.93 -3.52
N GLU A 11 22.86 -4.55 -2.46
CA GLU A 11 23.72 -3.91 -1.48
C GLU A 11 25.17 -4.06 -1.93
N HIS A 12 25.86 -2.93 -2.13
CA HIS A 12 27.27 -2.90 -2.48
C HIS A 12 28.10 -2.49 -1.26
N VAL A 13 29.08 -3.32 -0.93
CA VAL A 13 30.12 -2.99 0.04
C VAL A 13 31.45 -2.95 -0.71
N GLY A 14 31.97 -1.74 -0.91
CA GLY A 14 33.18 -1.53 -1.69
C GLY A 14 33.35 -0.11 -2.20
N THR A 15 34.30 0.07 -3.12
CA THR A 15 34.57 1.37 -3.77
C THR A 15 34.50 1.31 -5.30
N GLY A 16 34.23 0.13 -5.85
CA GLY A 16 34.03 -0.09 -7.27
C GLY A 16 32.68 0.43 -7.78
N PRO A 17 32.38 0.15 -9.06
CA PRO A 17 31.11 0.52 -9.68
C PRO A 17 29.90 -0.15 -9.01
N GLU A 18 28.75 0.52 -9.05
CA GLU A 18 27.47 -0.01 -8.58
C GLU A 18 27.00 -1.24 -9.39
N ALA A 19 26.00 -1.93 -8.86
CA ALA A 19 25.34 -3.04 -9.55
C ALA A 19 23.83 -2.96 -9.41
N ALA A 20 23.11 -3.55 -10.37
CA ALA A 20 21.67 -3.67 -10.34
C ALA A 20 21.27 -5.14 -10.46
N ILE A 21 20.08 -5.49 -9.97
CA ILE A 21 19.53 -6.84 -10.14
C ILE A 21 18.18 -6.76 -10.84
N SER A 22 17.92 -7.72 -11.72
CA SER A 22 16.67 -7.83 -12.45
C SER A 22 16.32 -9.30 -12.71
N GLY A 23 15.08 -9.57 -13.11
CA GLY A 23 14.60 -10.91 -13.42
C GLY A 23 13.39 -11.30 -12.59
N ALA A 24 13.23 -12.60 -12.37
CA ALA A 24 12.12 -13.17 -11.60
C ALA A 24 12.63 -13.90 -10.35
N ALA A 25 11.77 -14.04 -9.34
CA ALA A 25 12.05 -14.79 -8.12
C ALA A 25 11.44 -16.18 -8.18
N ILE A 26 12.02 -17.06 -9.01
CA ILE A 26 11.53 -18.44 -9.23
C ILE A 26 11.91 -19.35 -8.06
N ASP A 27 13.09 -19.14 -7.48
CA ASP A 27 13.62 -19.91 -6.34
C ASP A 27 14.31 -18.99 -5.33
N ASN A 28 14.44 -19.44 -4.09
CA ASN A 28 15.07 -18.66 -3.02
C ASN A 28 16.60 -18.69 -3.15
N ALA A 29 17.24 -17.53 -2.96
CA ALA A 29 18.70 -17.46 -2.82
C ALA A 29 19.13 -16.25 -2.00
N ASP A 30 20.26 -16.41 -1.31
CA ASP A 30 21.02 -15.35 -0.68
C ASP A 30 22.25 -15.10 -1.54
N ALA A 31 22.06 -14.30 -2.59
CA ALA A 31 23.06 -14.10 -3.62
C ALA A 31 24.16 -13.17 -3.13
N VAL A 32 25.41 -13.61 -3.24
CA VAL A 32 26.58 -12.77 -2.97
C VAL A 32 27.59 -12.96 -4.09
N VAL A 33 27.90 -11.87 -4.80
CA VAL A 33 29.00 -11.82 -5.77
C VAL A 33 30.18 -11.13 -5.09
N SER A 34 31.33 -11.82 -5.04
CA SER A 34 32.57 -11.25 -4.51
C SER A 34 33.61 -11.15 -5.62
N ILE A 35 34.20 -9.96 -5.78
CA ILE A 35 35.29 -9.72 -6.72
C ILE A 35 36.60 -10.24 -6.12
N VAL A 36 37.20 -11.24 -6.75
CA VAL A 36 38.43 -11.89 -6.29
C VAL A 36 39.66 -11.14 -6.81
N VAL A 37 39.63 -10.75 -8.09
CA VAL A 37 40.69 -9.94 -8.71
C VAL A 37 40.02 -8.73 -9.39
N GLY A 38 40.49 -7.53 -9.05
CA GLY A 38 39.99 -6.28 -9.61
C GLY A 38 40.40 -6.08 -11.07
N GLY A 39 39.62 -5.27 -11.80
CA GLY A 39 39.79 -5.03 -13.23
C GLY A 39 38.51 -4.56 -13.90
N ALA A 40 38.57 -4.31 -15.22
CA ALA A 40 37.38 -4.07 -16.02
C ALA A 40 36.56 -5.37 -16.20
N LEU A 41 35.30 -5.23 -16.62
CA LEU A 41 34.47 -6.37 -17.06
C LEU A 41 35.22 -7.22 -18.10
N GLY A 42 35.13 -8.55 -18.00
CA GLY A 42 35.89 -9.48 -18.84
C GLY A 42 37.28 -9.84 -18.28
N VAL A 43 37.88 -8.97 -17.45
CA VAL A 43 39.22 -9.15 -16.88
C VAL A 43 39.19 -9.42 -15.38
N ALA A 44 38.36 -8.68 -14.65
CA ALA A 44 38.12 -8.94 -13.23
C ALA A 44 37.59 -10.36 -13.04
N THR A 45 37.92 -11.01 -11.93
CA THR A 45 37.37 -12.32 -11.60
C THR A 45 36.42 -12.23 -10.42
N CYS A 46 35.34 -13.00 -10.46
CA CYS A 46 34.33 -13.04 -9.41
C CYS A 46 34.00 -14.49 -9.04
N LYS A 47 33.42 -14.65 -7.85
CA LYS A 47 32.78 -15.88 -7.39
C LYS A 47 31.37 -15.55 -6.89
N LEU A 48 30.42 -16.44 -7.17
CA LEU A 48 29.03 -16.33 -6.75
C LEU A 48 28.75 -17.32 -5.62
N SER A 49 28.04 -16.86 -4.61
CA SER A 49 27.40 -17.66 -3.57
C SER A 49 25.88 -17.50 -3.69
N VAL A 50 25.13 -18.56 -3.38
CA VAL A 50 23.65 -18.55 -3.32
C VAL A 50 23.10 -18.77 -1.90
N ASP A 51 23.98 -18.93 -0.91
CA ASP A 51 23.65 -19.25 0.49
C ASP A 51 24.30 -18.25 1.48
N GLY A 52 24.41 -16.98 1.06
CA GLY A 52 24.90 -15.89 1.92
C GLY A 52 26.41 -15.91 2.19
N GLY A 53 27.19 -16.65 1.40
CA GLY A 53 28.64 -16.72 1.47
C GLY A 53 29.17 -17.96 2.18
N THR A 54 28.29 -18.91 2.50
CA THR A 54 28.65 -20.18 3.17
C THR A 54 29.38 -21.10 2.19
N THR A 55 28.87 -21.21 0.96
CA THR A 55 29.51 -21.94 -0.13
C THR A 55 29.73 -21.02 -1.32
N TRP A 56 30.86 -21.20 -1.99
CA TRP A 56 31.25 -20.40 -3.14
C TRP A 56 31.36 -21.26 -4.38
N GLY A 57 30.76 -20.78 -5.46
CA GLY A 57 30.95 -21.33 -6.79
C GLY A 57 32.38 -21.12 -7.30
N VAL A 58 32.63 -21.65 -8.49
CA VAL A 58 33.93 -21.55 -9.15
C VAL A 58 34.27 -20.09 -9.43
N THR A 59 35.52 -19.70 -9.14
CA THR A 59 36.03 -18.37 -9.51
C THR A 59 36.26 -18.31 -11.02
N GLY A 60 35.68 -17.30 -11.68
CA GLY A 60 35.80 -17.11 -13.12
C GLY A 60 35.88 -15.63 -13.50
N PRO A 61 36.22 -15.31 -14.75
CA PRO A 61 36.17 -13.93 -15.24
C PRO A 61 34.73 -13.40 -15.17
N THR A 62 34.59 -12.13 -14.81
CA THR A 62 33.35 -11.39 -14.93
C THR A 62 32.93 -11.36 -16.41
N PRO A 63 31.66 -11.62 -16.74
CA PRO A 63 31.18 -11.52 -18.12
C PRO A 63 31.39 -10.11 -18.70
N GLU A 64 31.70 -9.99 -19.99
CA GLU A 64 31.92 -8.69 -20.65
C GLU A 64 30.68 -7.78 -20.61
N ASN A 65 29.49 -8.39 -20.59
CA ASN A 65 28.22 -7.69 -20.43
C ASN A 65 27.85 -7.41 -18.96
N GLY A 66 28.70 -7.80 -17.99
CA GLY A 66 28.49 -7.62 -16.56
C GLY A 66 27.39 -8.47 -15.93
N GLN A 67 26.74 -9.36 -16.69
CA GLN A 67 25.56 -10.10 -16.26
C GLN A 67 25.92 -11.45 -15.63
N ILE A 68 25.61 -11.61 -14.35
CA ILE A 68 25.86 -12.81 -13.56
C ILE A 68 24.51 -13.39 -13.14
N ALA A 69 24.15 -14.55 -13.69
CA ALA A 69 22.92 -15.25 -13.36
C ALA A 69 23.01 -15.88 -11.96
N VAL A 70 21.98 -15.67 -11.14
CA VAL A 70 21.87 -16.21 -9.78
C VAL A 70 21.24 -17.61 -9.86
N ALA A 71 22.03 -18.60 -10.27
CA ALA A 71 21.64 -20.00 -10.37
C ALA A 71 20.28 -20.22 -11.07
N ALA A 72 19.40 -21.06 -10.50
CA ALA A 72 18.08 -21.38 -11.04
C ALA A 72 16.97 -20.38 -10.61
N THR A 73 17.33 -19.29 -9.93
CA THR A 73 16.34 -18.34 -9.40
C THR A 73 15.66 -17.52 -10.49
N GLY A 74 16.28 -17.37 -11.66
CA GLY A 74 15.81 -16.46 -12.72
C GLY A 74 16.21 -14.99 -12.52
N ALA A 75 16.95 -14.66 -11.45
CA ALA A 75 17.51 -13.34 -11.21
C ALA A 75 18.92 -13.20 -11.81
N THR A 76 19.26 -12.00 -12.28
CA THR A 76 20.58 -11.67 -12.85
C THR A 76 21.10 -10.38 -12.23
N ILE A 77 22.26 -10.46 -11.60
CA ILE A 77 23.02 -9.29 -11.13
C ILE A 77 23.81 -8.74 -12.30
N THR A 78 23.63 -7.46 -12.60
CA THR A 78 24.34 -6.75 -13.66
C THR A 78 25.28 -5.73 -13.02
N LEU A 79 26.57 -5.98 -13.12
CA LEU A 79 27.61 -5.05 -12.68
C LEU A 79 27.70 -3.87 -13.66
N ALA A 80 27.77 -2.64 -13.16
CA ALA A 80 27.95 -1.47 -14.01
C ALA A 80 29.35 -1.46 -14.65
N ALA A 81 29.46 -0.85 -15.83
CA ALA A 81 30.75 -0.68 -16.49
C ALA A 81 31.71 0.16 -15.64
N GLY A 82 32.95 -0.30 -15.50
CA GLY A 82 34.00 0.39 -14.77
C GLY A 82 35.11 -0.54 -14.33
N VAL A 83 35.98 -0.05 -13.43
CA VAL A 83 37.07 -0.85 -12.85
C VAL A 83 36.62 -1.37 -11.49
N HIS A 84 36.30 -2.66 -11.41
CA HIS A 84 35.93 -3.31 -10.16
C HIS A 84 37.15 -3.50 -9.26
N VAL A 85 36.94 -3.37 -7.96
CA VAL A 85 38.00 -3.46 -6.96
C VAL A 85 37.95 -4.84 -6.30
N ALA A 86 39.12 -5.40 -6.00
CA ALA A 86 39.19 -6.68 -5.30
C ALA A 86 38.59 -6.55 -3.89
N ALA A 87 37.89 -7.60 -3.45
CA ALA A 87 37.12 -7.68 -2.21
C ALA A 87 35.80 -6.89 -2.18
N ASP A 88 35.41 -6.21 -3.27
CA ASP A 88 34.05 -5.67 -3.37
C ASP A 88 33.02 -6.81 -3.35
N THR A 89 31.94 -6.60 -2.60
CA THR A 89 30.82 -7.55 -2.52
C THR A 89 29.51 -6.91 -2.91
N TYR A 90 28.74 -7.63 -3.71
CA TYR A 90 27.40 -7.27 -4.16
C TYR A 90 26.43 -8.34 -3.67
N SER A 91 25.54 -8.00 -2.77
CA SER A 91 24.57 -8.93 -2.19
C SER A 91 23.13 -8.56 -2.53
N ALA A 92 22.31 -9.57 -2.79
CA ALA A 92 20.87 -9.42 -2.98
C ALA A 92 20.14 -10.69 -2.54
N LEU A 93 18.91 -10.53 -2.03
CA LEU A 93 18.06 -11.64 -1.66
C LEU A 93 17.02 -11.87 -2.75
N VAL A 94 16.82 -13.13 -3.10
CA VAL A 94 15.71 -13.58 -3.93
C VAL A 94 14.77 -14.41 -3.05
N ARG A 95 13.49 -14.04 -3.03
CA ARG A 95 12.46 -14.73 -2.26
C ARG A 95 11.30 -15.14 -3.14
N ALA A 96 11.07 -16.44 -3.22
CA ALA A 96 9.97 -17.08 -3.93
C ALA A 96 8.66 -17.01 -3.08
N PRO A 97 7.49 -17.42 -3.59
CA PRO A 97 6.23 -17.36 -2.84
C PRO A 97 6.27 -18.09 -1.50
N ILE A 98 7.05 -19.18 -1.43
CA ILE A 98 7.39 -19.90 -0.22
C ILE A 98 8.84 -19.55 0.09
N GLY A 99 9.09 -18.88 1.22
CA GLY A 99 10.42 -18.52 1.66
C GLY A 99 11.26 -19.73 2.07
N PRO A 100 12.57 -19.52 2.32
CA PRO A 100 13.45 -20.59 2.76
C PRO A 100 12.98 -21.17 4.11
N VAL A 101 13.05 -22.49 4.24
CA VAL A 101 12.75 -23.19 5.48
C VAL A 101 13.97 -23.12 6.39
N SER A 102 13.81 -22.52 7.56
CA SER A 102 14.81 -22.54 8.62
C SER A 102 14.41 -23.57 9.67
N LYS A 103 15.36 -24.42 10.07
CA LYS A 103 15.19 -25.46 11.09
C LYS A 103 16.08 -25.16 12.29
N VAL A 104 15.49 -25.22 13.49
CA VAL A 104 16.22 -25.26 14.76
C VAL A 104 15.95 -26.61 15.39
N GLY A 105 16.96 -27.48 15.42
CA GLY A 105 16.81 -28.85 15.90
C GLY A 105 17.67 -29.86 15.16
N THR A 106 17.56 -31.13 15.53
CA THR A 106 18.35 -32.23 14.95
C THR A 106 17.52 -33.22 14.15
N GLY A 107 16.20 -33.05 14.07
CA GLY A 107 15.33 -33.87 13.25
C GLY A 107 15.44 -33.56 11.76
N PRO A 108 14.58 -34.21 10.96
CA PRO A 108 14.78 -34.31 9.52
C PRO A 108 14.37 -33.04 8.77
N GLU A 109 14.90 -32.82 7.57
CA GLU A 109 14.52 -31.66 6.75
C GLU A 109 13.10 -31.81 6.19
N ILE A 110 12.33 -30.72 6.20
CA ILE A 110 10.99 -30.69 5.59
C ILE A 110 11.04 -29.98 4.24
N THR A 111 10.09 -30.28 3.37
CA THR A 111 9.87 -29.53 2.13
C THR A 111 8.48 -28.92 2.12
N VAL A 112 8.30 -27.79 1.45
CA VAL A 112 7.03 -27.08 1.39
C VAL A 112 6.69 -26.78 -0.06
N ALA A 113 5.46 -27.08 -0.47
CA ALA A 113 4.99 -26.85 -1.82
C ALA A 113 3.51 -26.43 -1.81
N GLY A 114 3.04 -25.89 -2.93
CA GLY A 114 1.64 -25.52 -3.11
C GLY A 114 1.46 -24.13 -3.73
N THR A 115 0.21 -23.81 -4.08
CA THR A 115 -0.15 -22.49 -4.62
C THR A 115 -0.63 -21.60 -3.49
N ILE A 116 0.18 -20.59 -3.17
CA ILE A 116 -0.10 -19.68 -2.05
C ILE A 116 -1.31 -18.81 -2.35
N LYS A 117 -2.22 -18.72 -1.39
CA LYS A 117 -3.48 -17.97 -1.43
C LYS A 117 -3.47 -16.79 -0.45
N GLY A 118 -2.55 -16.75 0.50
CA GLY A 118 -2.42 -15.67 1.46
C GLY A 118 -1.10 -15.73 2.21
N ALA A 119 -0.65 -14.56 2.67
CA ALA A 119 0.57 -14.45 3.46
C ALA A 119 0.39 -15.01 4.86
N ALA A 120 1.45 -15.63 5.39
CA ALA A 120 1.52 -16.13 6.76
C ALA A 120 2.99 -16.31 7.17
N ASP A 121 3.27 -16.13 8.45
CA ASP A 121 4.56 -16.49 9.05
C ASP A 121 4.36 -17.84 9.75
N VAL A 122 4.79 -18.92 9.10
CA VAL A 122 4.50 -20.28 9.55
C VAL A 122 5.60 -20.75 10.50
N GLN A 123 5.17 -21.26 11.65
CA GLN A 123 6.04 -21.94 12.61
C GLN A 123 5.44 -23.29 12.97
N LEU A 124 6.16 -24.36 12.68
CA LEU A 124 5.83 -25.73 13.05
C LEU A 124 6.72 -26.15 14.23
N LEU A 125 6.12 -26.49 15.36
CA LEU A 125 6.83 -26.98 16.55
C LEU A 125 6.46 -28.45 16.78
N ILE A 126 7.47 -29.31 16.86
CA ILE A 126 7.29 -30.72 17.21
C ILE A 126 7.13 -30.85 18.73
N MET A 127 5.99 -31.37 19.16
CA MET A 127 5.62 -31.51 20.58
C MET A 127 6.05 -32.86 21.16
N SER A 128 5.98 -33.93 20.37
CA SER A 128 6.45 -35.26 20.77
C SER A 128 7.23 -35.92 19.65
N ALA A 129 8.29 -36.64 20.03
CA ALA A 129 9.11 -37.40 19.11
C ALA A 129 8.36 -38.60 18.53
N GLY A 130 8.85 -39.11 17.40
CA GLY A 130 8.30 -40.28 16.70
C GLY A 130 8.07 -40.03 15.22
N GLY A 131 7.86 -41.12 14.48
CA GLY A 131 7.58 -41.06 13.05
C GLY A 131 6.18 -40.53 12.73
N ARG A 132 5.81 -40.64 11.46
CA ARG A 132 4.44 -40.36 11.00
C ARG A 132 3.43 -41.23 11.76
N ASN A 133 2.26 -40.67 12.07
CA ASN A 133 1.20 -41.29 12.87
C ASN A 133 1.55 -41.52 14.36
N GLU A 134 2.72 -41.09 14.83
CA GLU A 134 3.14 -41.20 16.24
C GLU A 134 3.57 -39.85 16.81
N GLY A 135 4.48 -39.15 16.13
CA GLY A 135 4.94 -37.82 16.50
C GLY A 135 3.80 -36.79 16.43
N THR A 136 3.86 -35.77 17.29
CA THR A 136 2.86 -34.70 17.33
C THR A 136 3.49 -33.34 17.10
N TYR A 137 2.73 -32.42 16.53
CA TYR A 137 3.12 -31.06 16.25
C TYR A 137 2.03 -30.06 16.67
N GLN A 138 2.43 -28.82 16.85
CA GLN A 138 1.54 -27.67 16.79
C GLN A 138 2.04 -26.70 15.72
N MET A 139 1.14 -25.87 15.19
CA MET A 139 1.47 -24.93 14.13
C MET A 139 0.89 -23.55 14.44
N SER A 140 1.71 -22.53 14.22
CA SER A 140 1.34 -21.13 14.19
C SER A 140 1.41 -20.61 12.75
N LEU A 141 0.54 -19.64 12.43
CA LEU A 141 0.50 -18.93 11.14
C LEU A 141 0.81 -17.43 11.30
N ASP A 142 1.21 -17.02 12.50
CA ASP A 142 1.51 -15.65 12.92
C ASP A 142 2.84 -15.57 13.68
N GLY A 143 3.83 -16.36 13.26
CA GLY A 143 5.18 -16.27 13.79
C GLY A 143 5.35 -16.71 15.25
N GLY A 144 4.40 -17.49 15.78
CA GLY A 144 4.44 -18.02 17.14
C GLY A 144 3.58 -17.28 18.16
N ASP A 145 2.87 -16.23 17.75
CA ASP A 145 1.98 -15.45 18.63
C ASP A 145 0.74 -16.26 19.06
N SER A 146 0.16 -17.01 18.14
CA SER A 146 -0.94 -17.93 18.42
C SER A 146 -0.69 -19.32 17.86
N TRP A 147 -1.08 -20.33 18.63
CA TRP A 147 -0.85 -21.73 18.30
C TRP A 147 -2.16 -22.47 18.08
N GLY A 148 -2.21 -23.26 17.02
CA GLY A 148 -3.26 -24.25 16.82
C GLY A 148 -3.21 -25.37 17.85
N GLY A 149 -4.26 -26.19 17.89
CA GLY A 149 -4.26 -27.40 18.73
C GLY A 149 -3.18 -28.40 18.29
N ILE A 150 -2.72 -29.21 19.25
CA ILE A 150 -1.76 -30.29 19.01
C ILE A 150 -2.39 -31.34 18.09
N ARG A 151 -1.65 -31.76 17.07
CA ARG A 151 -2.06 -32.75 16.07
C ARG A 151 -0.97 -33.79 15.86
N THR A 152 -1.35 -35.00 15.50
CA THR A 152 -0.40 -36.03 15.08
C THR A 152 0.09 -35.76 13.66
N ILE A 153 1.36 -36.03 13.37
CA ILE A 153 1.92 -36.00 12.02
C ILE A 153 1.13 -37.02 11.17
N PRO A 154 0.48 -36.59 10.07
CA PRO A 154 -0.32 -37.49 9.24
C PRO A 154 0.51 -38.64 8.65
N VAL A 155 -0.15 -39.77 8.36
CA VAL A 155 0.50 -40.98 7.84
C VAL A 155 1.16 -40.75 6.47
N ASP A 156 0.56 -39.90 5.63
CA ASP A 156 1.11 -39.48 4.34
C ASP A 156 2.23 -38.43 4.48
N GLY A 157 2.42 -37.87 5.68
CA GLY A 157 3.39 -36.83 6.00
C GLY A 157 2.99 -35.45 5.48
N LEU A 158 1.75 -35.28 5.00
CA LEU A 158 1.30 -34.01 4.41
C LEU A 158 0.56 -33.18 5.47
N ILE A 159 1.09 -31.99 5.75
CA ILE A 159 0.53 -31.06 6.74
C ILE A 159 0.11 -29.78 6.03
N ASP A 160 -1.20 -29.53 5.98
CA ASP A 160 -1.75 -28.29 5.42
C ASP A 160 -1.48 -27.10 6.35
N ALA A 161 -0.90 -26.03 5.81
CA ALA A 161 -0.71 -24.76 6.52
C ALA A 161 -2.01 -23.92 6.57
N GLY A 162 -3.10 -24.51 7.09
CA GLY A 162 -4.41 -23.87 7.16
C GLY A 162 -4.99 -23.55 5.78
N THR A 163 -5.52 -22.33 5.60
CA THR A 163 -6.13 -21.88 4.33
C THR A 163 -5.14 -21.16 3.41
N THR A 164 -3.84 -21.17 3.74
CA THR A 164 -2.79 -20.45 2.99
C THR A 164 -2.48 -21.10 1.63
N GLY A 165 -2.82 -22.37 1.46
CA GLY A 165 -2.52 -23.13 0.24
C GLY A 165 -1.13 -23.77 0.21
N ALA A 166 -0.31 -23.57 1.25
CA ALA A 166 0.95 -24.29 1.42
C ALA A 166 0.72 -25.66 2.10
N VAL A 167 1.47 -26.66 1.64
CA VAL A 167 1.48 -28.02 2.18
C VAL A 167 2.93 -28.36 2.55
N ILE A 168 3.14 -28.69 3.82
CA ILE A 168 4.41 -29.17 4.35
C ILE A 168 4.48 -30.68 4.14
N THR A 169 5.55 -31.16 3.54
CA THR A 169 5.86 -32.58 3.43
C THR A 169 6.90 -32.94 4.49
N PHE A 170 6.45 -33.63 5.52
CA PHE A 170 7.31 -34.21 6.55
C PHE A 170 7.85 -35.56 6.06
N PRO A 171 9.17 -35.82 6.14
CA PRO A 171 9.75 -37.07 5.63
C PRO A 171 9.31 -38.30 6.42
N ALA A 172 9.61 -39.50 5.91
CA ALA A 172 9.35 -40.77 6.60
C ALA A 172 10.47 -41.09 7.59
N GLU A 173 10.76 -40.13 8.48
CA GLU A 173 11.81 -40.17 9.49
C GLU A 173 11.23 -39.75 10.84
N ASP A 174 11.91 -40.11 11.94
CA ASP A 174 11.44 -39.78 13.28
C ASP A 174 11.61 -38.29 13.58
N ALA A 175 10.51 -37.64 13.96
CA ALA A 175 10.54 -36.28 14.46
C ALA A 175 11.22 -36.23 15.84
N VAL A 176 11.94 -35.15 16.12
CA VAL A 176 12.57 -34.90 17.41
C VAL A 176 11.77 -33.83 18.16
N ALA A 177 11.38 -34.12 19.41
CA ALA A 177 10.60 -33.18 20.22
C ALA A 177 11.40 -31.90 20.48
N GLY A 178 10.74 -30.75 20.33
CA GLY A 178 11.34 -29.42 20.48
C GLY A 178 11.86 -28.82 19.17
N ASP A 179 11.96 -29.62 18.09
CA ASP A 179 12.35 -29.11 16.79
C ASP A 179 11.35 -28.08 16.26
N THR A 180 11.88 -27.00 15.69
CA THR A 180 11.10 -25.91 15.13
C THR A 180 11.47 -25.67 13.68
N TYR A 181 10.45 -25.57 12.82
CA TYR A 181 10.61 -25.20 11.42
C TYR A 181 9.86 -23.91 11.16
N THR A 182 10.54 -22.92 10.57
CA THR A 182 9.97 -21.60 10.29
C THR A 182 10.16 -21.23 8.83
N PHE A 183 9.12 -20.70 8.20
CA PHE A 183 9.20 -20.13 6.85
C PHE A 183 8.10 -19.09 6.65
N GLN A 184 8.34 -18.15 5.74
CA GLN A 184 7.40 -17.09 5.40
C GLN A 184 6.68 -17.41 4.09
N LEU A 185 5.37 -17.16 4.05
CA LEU A 185 4.55 -17.23 2.84
C LEU A 185 4.24 -15.82 2.35
N LEU A 186 4.52 -15.55 1.09
CA LEU A 186 4.22 -14.27 0.44
C LEU A 186 2.88 -14.33 -0.28
N ALA A 187 2.03 -13.32 -0.06
CA ALA A 187 0.73 -13.25 -0.72
C ALA A 187 0.87 -13.07 -2.24
N PRO A 188 -0.07 -13.60 -3.04
CA PRO A 188 -0.14 -13.28 -4.46
C PRO A 188 -0.31 -11.78 -4.70
N VAL A 189 0.33 -11.27 -5.74
CA VAL A 189 0.26 -9.85 -6.11
C VAL A 189 -0.79 -9.67 -7.22
N PRO A 190 -1.73 -8.71 -7.12
CA PRO A 190 -2.66 -8.43 -8.19
C PRO A 190 -1.93 -7.97 -9.45
N THR A 191 -2.47 -8.28 -10.63
CA THR A 191 -2.01 -7.67 -11.89
C THR A 191 -2.94 -6.52 -12.24
N VAL A 192 -2.41 -5.40 -12.76
CA VAL A 192 -3.23 -4.25 -13.17
C VAL A 192 -4.37 -4.64 -14.09
N SER A 193 -4.07 -5.44 -15.11
CA SER A 193 -5.07 -5.93 -16.06
C SER A 193 -6.18 -6.70 -15.34
N GLY A 194 -5.82 -7.63 -14.45
CA GLY A 194 -6.79 -8.40 -13.68
C GLY A 194 -7.64 -7.53 -12.75
N VAL A 195 -7.07 -6.45 -12.20
CA VAL A 195 -7.81 -5.47 -11.40
C VAL A 195 -8.80 -4.70 -12.27
N LEU A 196 -8.36 -4.16 -13.41
CA LEU A 196 -9.22 -3.38 -14.30
C LEU A 196 -10.36 -4.24 -14.90
N ASP A 197 -10.06 -5.48 -15.31
CA ASP A 197 -11.06 -6.43 -15.80
C ASP A 197 -12.12 -6.74 -14.72
N ALA A 198 -11.69 -6.95 -13.48
CA ALA A 198 -12.61 -7.21 -12.36
C ALA A 198 -13.51 -6.01 -12.04
N LEU A 199 -13.09 -4.79 -12.38
CA LEU A 199 -13.84 -3.56 -12.11
C LEU A 199 -14.87 -3.21 -13.19
N GLU A 200 -14.75 -3.77 -14.40
CA GLU A 200 -15.62 -3.44 -15.53
C GLU A 200 -17.11 -3.65 -15.19
N THR A 201 -17.45 -4.84 -14.69
CA THR A 201 -18.85 -5.18 -14.36
C THR A 201 -19.41 -4.29 -13.24
N PRO A 202 -18.78 -4.17 -12.05
CA PRO A 202 -19.27 -3.29 -10.99
C PRO A 202 -19.39 -1.82 -11.42
N LEU A 203 -18.39 -1.28 -12.14
CA LEU A 203 -18.41 0.11 -12.61
C LEU A 203 -19.44 0.36 -13.70
N SER A 204 -19.85 -0.65 -14.46
CA SER A 204 -20.98 -0.51 -15.40
C SER A 204 -22.32 -0.36 -14.68
N LEU A 205 -22.49 -1.00 -13.51
CA LEU A 205 -23.76 -1.10 -12.79
C LEU A 205 -23.96 -0.01 -11.73
N TYR A 206 -22.91 0.34 -10.98
CA TYR A 206 -23.03 1.13 -9.76
C TYR A 206 -22.16 2.38 -9.79
N ASP A 207 -22.69 3.50 -9.29
CA ASP A 207 -21.90 4.71 -9.04
C ASP A 207 -21.15 4.57 -7.71
N ILE A 208 -19.91 4.08 -7.81
CA ILE A 208 -19.08 3.69 -6.67
C ILE A 208 -18.34 4.91 -6.11
N GLU A 209 -18.23 5.02 -4.78
CA GLU A 209 -17.48 6.12 -4.15
C GLU A 209 -15.98 6.04 -4.46
N PHE A 210 -15.40 4.87 -4.14
CA PHE A 210 -14.00 4.55 -4.30
C PHE A 210 -13.79 3.05 -4.44
N VAL A 211 -12.65 2.67 -4.99
CA VAL A 211 -12.20 1.28 -5.09
C VAL A 211 -10.93 1.13 -4.26
N TYR A 212 -10.91 0.13 -3.39
CA TYR A 212 -9.70 -0.27 -2.67
C TYR A 212 -9.08 -1.49 -3.35
N VAL A 213 -7.85 -1.33 -3.83
CA VAL A 213 -7.06 -2.39 -4.45
C VAL A 213 -6.19 -3.03 -3.36
N VAL A 214 -6.43 -4.32 -3.11
CA VAL A 214 -5.71 -5.09 -2.09
C VAL A 214 -4.42 -5.65 -2.68
N GLY A 215 -3.30 -5.47 -1.98
CA GLY A 215 -1.98 -5.91 -2.41
C GLY A 215 -1.06 -4.75 -2.75
N ALA A 216 0.24 -5.01 -2.70
CA ALA A 216 1.26 -4.03 -3.04
C ALA A 216 1.09 -3.58 -4.50
N THR A 217 1.19 -2.27 -4.71
CA THR A 217 1.11 -1.63 -6.02
C THR A 217 2.26 -0.64 -6.23
N ASP A 218 2.60 -0.38 -7.48
CA ASP A 218 3.66 0.53 -7.91
C ASP A 218 3.14 1.69 -8.78
N SER A 219 4.05 2.59 -9.20
CA SER A 219 3.69 3.76 -10.02
C SER A 219 3.05 3.42 -11.36
N SER A 220 3.36 2.24 -11.93
CA SER A 220 2.76 1.78 -13.18
C SER A 220 1.30 1.38 -12.97
N ASP A 221 1.01 0.68 -11.86
CA ASP A 221 -0.35 0.36 -11.44
C ASP A 221 -1.15 1.65 -11.19
N TRP A 222 -0.57 2.60 -10.46
CA TRP A 222 -1.23 3.86 -10.11
C TRP A 222 -1.56 4.69 -11.35
N THR A 223 -0.70 4.66 -12.37
CA THR A 223 -0.94 5.31 -13.67
C THR A 223 -2.17 4.74 -14.35
N ALA A 224 -2.30 3.43 -14.42
CA ALA A 224 -3.46 2.78 -15.03
C ALA A 224 -4.75 3.07 -14.25
N LEU A 225 -4.70 3.03 -12.92
CA LEU A 225 -5.83 3.42 -12.06
C LEU A 225 -6.21 4.90 -12.25
N GLY A 226 -5.24 5.78 -12.44
CA GLY A 226 -5.45 7.19 -12.75
C GLY A 226 -6.22 7.40 -14.06
N VAL A 227 -5.81 6.72 -15.14
CA VAL A 227 -6.52 6.77 -16.44
C VAL A 227 -7.97 6.32 -16.31
N GLN A 228 -8.22 5.25 -15.53
CA GLN A 228 -9.58 4.79 -15.27
C GLN A 228 -10.39 5.82 -14.47
N ALA A 229 -9.78 6.47 -13.48
CA ALA A 229 -10.43 7.52 -12.71
C ALA A 229 -10.79 8.76 -13.56
N ASP A 230 -9.91 9.18 -14.48
CA ASP A 230 -10.18 10.27 -15.41
C ASP A 230 -11.31 9.90 -16.40
N THR A 231 -11.36 8.65 -16.87
CA THR A 231 -12.47 8.15 -17.71
C THR A 231 -13.80 8.27 -16.97
N LEU A 232 -13.85 7.83 -15.73
CA LEU A 232 -15.04 7.91 -14.86
C LEU A 232 -15.42 9.35 -14.53
N TRP A 233 -14.43 10.23 -14.33
CA TRP A 233 -14.63 11.66 -14.16
C TRP A 233 -15.30 12.30 -15.39
N GLY A 234 -14.84 11.97 -16.60
CA GLY A 234 -15.47 12.44 -17.85
C GLY A 234 -16.93 12.01 -18.01
N LEU A 235 -17.29 10.84 -17.47
CA LEU A 235 -18.68 10.34 -17.42
C LEU A 235 -19.51 10.95 -16.27
N HIS A 236 -18.95 11.89 -15.52
CA HIS A 236 -19.54 12.49 -14.32
C HIS A 236 -19.89 11.45 -13.23
N ARG A 237 -19.21 10.31 -13.24
CA ARG A 237 -19.35 9.23 -12.25
C ARG A 237 -18.01 9.07 -11.54
N PRO A 238 -17.54 10.12 -10.86
CA PRO A 238 -16.16 10.18 -10.39
C PRO A 238 -15.89 9.04 -9.40
N THR A 239 -14.75 8.38 -9.47
CA THR A 239 -14.35 7.32 -8.53
C THR A 239 -12.85 7.46 -8.29
N PHE A 240 -12.41 7.31 -7.04
CA PHE A 240 -10.99 7.35 -6.71
C PHE A 240 -10.50 5.97 -6.31
N PHE A 241 -9.19 5.77 -6.44
CA PHE A 241 -8.54 4.52 -6.10
C PHE A 241 -7.70 4.67 -4.86
N LEU A 242 -7.91 3.77 -3.90
CA LEU A 242 -7.07 3.59 -2.73
C LEU A 242 -6.20 2.36 -2.95
N ALA A 243 -4.89 2.53 -2.93
CA ALA A 243 -3.94 1.46 -3.17
C ALA A 243 -2.96 1.30 -1.99
N GLU A 244 -2.18 0.22 -1.99
CA GLU A 244 -1.22 -0.08 -0.94
C GLU A 244 0.21 0.04 -1.48
N SER A 245 1.11 0.64 -0.72
CA SER A 245 2.55 0.49 -1.00
C SER A 245 3.03 -0.89 -0.57
N ARG A 246 4.14 -1.35 -1.16
CA ARG A 246 4.86 -2.54 -0.67
C ARG A 246 5.34 -2.37 0.76
N LEU A 247 5.48 -3.49 1.47
CA LEU A 247 6.16 -3.57 2.76
C LEU A 247 7.69 -3.47 2.56
N PRO A 248 8.46 -3.13 3.60
CA PRO A 248 9.91 -3.29 3.58
C PRO A 248 10.30 -4.73 3.31
N TYR A 249 11.31 -4.94 2.47
CA TYR A 249 11.85 -6.26 2.20
C TYR A 249 12.80 -6.72 3.31
N ALA A 250 13.15 -8.01 3.30
CA ALA A 250 14.17 -8.52 4.21
C ALA A 250 15.50 -7.75 4.02
N ASN A 251 16.16 -7.42 5.12
CA ASN A 251 17.37 -6.60 5.19
C ASN A 251 17.23 -5.15 4.71
N GLU A 252 16.04 -4.70 4.31
CA GLU A 252 15.80 -3.30 4.00
C GLU A 252 15.47 -2.53 5.27
N THR A 253 16.22 -1.47 5.53
CA THR A 253 15.95 -0.55 6.65
C THR A 253 14.71 0.31 6.36
N ILE A 254 14.10 0.86 7.41
CA ILE A 254 12.95 1.77 7.23
C ILE A 254 13.36 3.05 6.48
N ASP A 255 14.61 3.49 6.64
CA ASP A 255 15.16 4.64 5.92
C ASP A 255 15.26 4.37 4.42
N GLU A 256 15.84 3.23 4.02
CA GLU A 256 15.93 2.80 2.62
C GLU A 256 14.55 2.60 2.00
N TRP A 257 13.65 1.90 2.71
CA TRP A 257 12.28 1.73 2.25
C TRP A 257 11.56 3.06 2.05
N THR A 258 11.74 4.01 2.97
CA THR A 258 11.17 5.36 2.85
C THR A 258 11.73 6.08 1.63
N ALA A 259 13.05 6.01 1.39
CA ALA A 259 13.70 6.61 0.23
C ALA A 259 13.18 6.02 -1.09
N VAL A 260 13.00 4.70 -1.15
CA VAL A 260 12.44 4.02 -2.34
C VAL A 260 11.02 4.48 -2.62
N LEU A 261 10.14 4.56 -1.61
CA LEU A 261 8.78 5.05 -1.81
C LEU A 261 8.75 6.53 -2.26
N VAL A 262 9.62 7.37 -1.70
CA VAL A 262 9.74 8.76 -2.14
C VAL A 262 10.17 8.84 -3.60
N ALA A 263 11.14 8.02 -4.03
CA ALA A 263 11.58 7.95 -5.42
C ALA A 263 10.46 7.45 -6.34
N GLU A 264 9.73 6.40 -5.94
CA GLU A 264 8.60 5.85 -6.68
C GLU A 264 7.52 6.92 -6.94
N ARG A 265 7.22 7.72 -5.91
CA ARG A 265 6.29 8.84 -6.02
C ARG A 265 6.74 9.93 -6.99
N GLN A 266 8.04 10.15 -7.18
CA GLN A 266 8.52 11.17 -8.14
C GLN A 266 8.13 10.82 -9.59
N GLY A 267 7.94 9.54 -9.89
CA GLY A 267 7.52 9.05 -11.21
C GLY A 267 6.02 9.21 -11.51
N PHE A 268 5.19 9.62 -10.54
CA PHE A 268 3.73 9.57 -10.67
C PHE A 268 3.02 10.71 -9.95
N ALA A 269 2.06 11.36 -10.61
CA ALA A 269 1.12 12.28 -9.97
C ALA A 269 -0.29 12.09 -10.53
N HIS A 270 -1.29 11.96 -9.66
CA HIS A 270 -2.69 11.92 -10.04
C HIS A 270 -3.63 12.34 -8.90
N ARG A 271 -4.63 13.17 -9.23
CA ARG A 271 -5.59 13.74 -8.28
C ARG A 271 -6.56 12.75 -7.63
N PHE A 272 -6.82 11.62 -8.30
CA PHE A 272 -7.83 10.62 -7.86
C PHE A 272 -7.23 9.27 -7.47
N VAL A 273 -5.93 9.22 -7.20
CA VAL A 273 -5.26 8.05 -6.62
C VAL A 273 -4.69 8.44 -5.27
N ALA A 274 -4.88 7.60 -4.27
CA ALA A 274 -4.27 7.73 -2.95
C ALA A 274 -3.62 6.40 -2.57
N VAL A 275 -2.44 6.45 -1.96
CA VAL A 275 -1.69 5.24 -1.59
C VAL A 275 -1.39 5.28 -0.10
N VAL A 276 -1.68 4.18 0.57
CA VAL A 276 -1.41 4.01 1.99
C VAL A 276 -0.06 3.35 2.16
N SER A 277 0.85 4.01 2.88
CA SER A 277 2.15 3.45 3.26
C SER A 277 2.22 3.01 4.71
N ALA A 278 1.22 3.37 5.53
CA ALA A 278 1.11 2.88 6.89
C ALA A 278 1.07 1.34 6.91
N PHE A 279 1.99 0.73 7.65
CA PHE A 279 2.03 -0.71 7.85
C PHE A 279 2.45 -1.03 9.29
N GLY A 280 2.24 -2.28 9.69
CA GLY A 280 2.65 -2.78 10.99
C GLY A 280 1.94 -4.07 11.33
N GLU A 281 2.06 -4.51 12.58
CA GLU A 281 1.30 -5.64 13.06
C GLU A 281 -0.17 -5.26 13.20
N ILE A 282 -1.03 -6.02 12.54
CA ILE A 282 -2.47 -5.84 12.60
C ILE A 282 -3.08 -7.06 13.28
N SER A 283 -3.81 -6.83 14.37
CA SER A 283 -4.57 -7.87 15.06
C SER A 283 -5.94 -8.09 14.40
N ASP A 284 -6.24 -9.32 14.01
CA ASP A 284 -7.55 -9.73 13.52
C ASP A 284 -8.53 -10.04 14.68
N VAL A 285 -9.82 -10.17 14.38
CA VAL A 285 -10.89 -10.48 15.34
C VAL A 285 -10.72 -11.84 16.03
N ILE A 286 -9.93 -12.74 15.45
CA ILE A 286 -9.59 -14.06 15.99
C ILE A 286 -8.31 -13.99 16.86
N GLY A 287 -7.70 -12.81 17.00
CA GLY A 287 -6.50 -12.58 17.82
C GLY A 287 -5.17 -12.82 17.11
N ARG A 288 -5.19 -13.27 15.85
CA ARG A 288 -3.97 -13.42 15.02
C ARG A 288 -3.34 -12.06 14.73
N ARG A 289 -2.01 -12.00 14.75
CA ARG A 289 -1.25 -10.77 14.48
C ARG A 289 -0.34 -10.96 13.29
N LEU A 290 -0.53 -10.18 12.25
CA LEU A 290 0.28 -10.29 11.04
C LEU A 290 0.72 -8.91 10.59
N THR A 291 1.98 -8.81 10.15
CA THR A 291 2.51 -7.58 9.58
C THR A 291 1.90 -7.37 8.19
N ARG A 292 1.13 -6.29 8.04
CA ARG A 292 0.42 -5.97 6.80
C ARG A 292 0.31 -4.46 6.59
N ASN A 293 -0.04 -4.07 5.36
CA ASN A 293 -0.43 -2.70 5.07
C ASN A 293 -1.77 -2.38 5.75
N ALA A 294 -1.91 -1.16 6.26
CA ALA A 294 -3.10 -0.71 6.97
C ALA A 294 -4.19 -0.14 6.05
N ALA A 295 -4.05 -0.21 4.72
CA ALA A 295 -5.03 0.37 3.79
C ALA A 295 -6.44 -0.20 3.95
N GLY A 296 -6.58 -1.49 4.28
CA GLY A 296 -7.89 -2.07 4.61
C GLY A 296 -8.54 -1.40 5.82
N LEU A 297 -7.76 -1.02 6.84
CA LEU A 297 -8.24 -0.26 7.99
C LEU A 297 -8.58 1.20 7.59
N ALA A 298 -7.80 1.80 6.69
CA ALA A 298 -8.09 3.12 6.15
C ALA A 298 -9.41 3.12 5.36
N ALA A 299 -9.62 2.12 4.49
CA ALA A 299 -10.84 1.93 3.72
C ALA A 299 -12.06 1.76 4.65
N GLY A 300 -11.96 0.89 5.67
CA GLY A 300 -13.00 0.70 6.67
C GLY A 300 -13.32 2.01 7.42
N ARG A 301 -12.31 2.81 7.74
CA ARG A 301 -12.50 4.12 8.38
C ARG A 301 -13.17 5.12 7.43
N LEU A 302 -12.77 5.18 6.16
CA LEU A 302 -13.38 6.06 5.16
C LEU A 302 -14.86 5.75 4.97
N LEU A 303 -15.25 4.48 4.97
CA LEU A 303 -16.65 4.06 4.91
C LEU A 303 -17.47 4.48 6.14
N ALA A 304 -16.83 4.51 7.32
CA ALA A 304 -17.51 4.84 8.57
C ALA A 304 -17.66 6.36 8.83
N ILE A 305 -16.83 7.20 8.18
CA ILE A 305 -16.85 8.65 8.41
C ILE A 305 -17.59 9.41 7.29
N PRO A 306 -18.28 10.52 7.63
CA PRO A 306 -18.84 11.44 6.63
C PRO A 306 -17.79 11.98 5.65
N VAL A 307 -18.19 12.32 4.42
CA VAL A 307 -17.27 12.66 3.30
C VAL A 307 -16.30 13.80 3.57
N GLN A 308 -16.72 14.80 4.34
CA GLN A 308 -15.94 15.98 4.71
C GLN A 308 -14.98 15.71 5.88
N ARG A 309 -15.10 14.57 6.55
CA ARG A 309 -14.33 14.31 7.77
C ARG A 309 -12.97 13.72 7.41
N ALA A 310 -11.92 14.33 7.97
CA ALA A 310 -10.55 13.85 7.85
C ALA A 310 -10.38 12.45 8.44
N LEU A 311 -9.61 11.62 7.74
CA LEU A 311 -9.24 10.28 8.19
C LEU A 311 -8.42 10.38 9.48
N GLY A 312 -7.51 11.37 9.53
CA GLY A 312 -6.61 11.72 10.64
C GLY A 312 -7.25 12.37 11.86
N ARG A 313 -8.58 12.45 11.94
CA ARG A 313 -9.24 13.18 13.03
C ARG A 313 -8.99 12.48 14.39
N VAL A 314 -8.18 13.11 15.24
CA VAL A 314 -7.76 12.53 16.55
C VAL A 314 -8.94 12.24 17.49
N ARG A 315 -9.96 13.11 17.54
CA ARG A 315 -11.17 12.94 18.38
C ARG A 315 -11.96 11.68 18.06
N ASP A 316 -11.72 11.13 16.89
CA ASP A 316 -12.49 10.08 16.24
C ASP A 316 -11.93 8.68 16.61
N GLY A 317 -10.85 8.64 17.41
CA GLY A 317 -10.24 7.44 17.99
C GLY A 317 -8.89 7.08 17.37
N ASN A 318 -8.14 6.24 18.07
CA ASN A 318 -6.94 5.61 17.55
C ASN A 318 -7.29 4.43 16.62
N ILE A 319 -6.32 3.96 15.84
CA ILE A 319 -6.36 2.75 15.04
C ILE A 319 -6.04 1.57 15.99
N ALA A 320 -7.06 1.12 16.73
CA ALA A 320 -6.88 0.12 17.78
C ALA A 320 -6.14 -1.16 17.36
N PRO A 321 -6.37 -1.76 16.17
CA PRO A 321 -5.71 -3.01 15.80
C PRO A 321 -4.29 -2.83 15.24
N LEU A 322 -3.79 -1.60 15.04
CA LEU A 322 -2.51 -1.34 14.36
C LEU A 322 -1.40 -0.98 15.34
N SER A 323 -0.36 -1.81 15.38
CA SER A 323 0.92 -1.52 16.00
C SER A 323 1.97 -1.19 14.94
N LEU A 324 2.41 0.07 14.88
CA LEU A 324 3.49 0.49 13.99
C LEU A 324 4.82 -0.18 14.38
N PRO A 325 5.75 -0.41 13.43
CA PRO A 325 7.09 -0.87 13.73
C PRO A 325 7.79 0.01 14.75
N SER A 326 8.66 -0.57 15.57
CA SER A 326 9.43 0.16 16.61
C SER A 326 10.37 1.19 16.00
N LEU A 327 11.00 0.86 14.88
CA LEU A 327 11.91 1.72 14.12
C LEU A 327 11.19 2.77 13.26
N TYR A 328 9.86 2.72 13.16
CA TYR A 328 9.09 3.72 12.43
C TYR A 328 8.96 5.01 13.27
N THR A 329 9.64 6.08 12.83
CA THR A 329 9.73 7.36 13.52
C THR A 329 8.78 8.42 12.93
N GLU A 330 8.59 9.53 13.65
CA GLU A 330 7.85 10.69 13.12
C GLU A 330 8.56 11.34 11.92
N ALA A 331 9.88 11.19 11.78
CA ALA A 331 10.62 11.72 10.64
C ALA A 331 10.31 10.95 9.34
N HIS A 332 10.25 9.61 9.42
CA HIS A 332 9.81 8.78 8.28
C HIS A 332 8.39 9.13 7.89
N GLN A 333 7.51 9.28 8.89
CA GLN A 333 6.13 9.68 8.68
C GLN A 333 6.00 11.02 7.96
N ALA A 334 6.68 12.06 8.44
CA ALA A 334 6.64 13.40 7.83
C ALA A 334 7.18 13.39 6.39
N THR A 335 8.21 12.58 6.12
CA THR A 335 8.81 12.42 4.79
C THR A 335 7.81 11.78 3.81
N LEU A 336 7.20 10.66 4.20
CA LEU A 336 6.20 9.95 3.39
C LEU A 336 4.92 10.77 3.19
N GLU A 337 4.47 11.47 4.23
CA GLU A 337 3.30 12.35 4.14
C GLU A 337 3.57 13.54 3.22
N THR A 338 4.77 14.12 3.25
CA THR A 338 5.16 15.19 2.32
C THR A 338 5.15 14.70 0.87
N ALA A 339 5.58 13.46 0.64
CA ALA A 339 5.51 12.82 -0.68
C ALA A 339 4.06 12.55 -1.14
N GLY A 340 3.07 12.54 -0.25
CA GLY A 340 1.65 12.34 -0.60
C GLY A 340 1.08 10.99 -0.19
N TYR A 341 1.82 10.17 0.56
CA TYR A 341 1.30 8.92 1.10
C TYR A 341 0.38 9.18 2.30
N ILE A 342 -0.63 8.32 2.44
CA ILE A 342 -1.42 8.22 3.66
C ILE A 342 -0.60 7.40 4.66
N THR A 343 -0.23 8.04 5.76
CA THR A 343 0.63 7.48 6.79
C THR A 343 -0.14 7.31 8.11
N ALA A 344 0.50 6.68 9.08
CA ALA A 344 0.01 6.62 10.45
C ALA A 344 1.13 7.10 11.39
N ARG A 345 0.75 7.68 12.52
CA ARG A 345 1.67 8.31 13.46
C ARG A 345 1.31 8.01 14.91
N ARG A 346 2.28 8.22 15.78
CA ARG A 346 2.08 8.28 17.23
C ARG A 346 2.01 9.76 17.64
N TYR A 347 1.27 10.08 18.69
CA TYR A 347 1.28 11.40 19.30
C TYR A 347 1.87 11.28 20.70
N ALA A 348 2.90 12.06 21.00
CA ALA A 348 3.43 12.14 22.36
C ALA A 348 2.32 12.56 23.33
N GLY A 349 2.08 11.75 24.37
CA GLY A 349 1.02 11.97 25.36
C GLY A 349 -0.33 11.34 25.03
N LEU A 350 -0.51 10.70 23.87
CA LEU A 350 -1.68 9.87 23.56
C LEU A 350 -1.25 8.40 23.35
N SER A 351 -2.07 7.47 23.83
CA SER A 351 -1.84 6.04 23.62
C SER A 351 -2.35 5.58 22.26
N GLY A 352 -1.54 4.77 21.57
CA GLY A 352 -1.91 4.11 20.32
C GLY A 352 -1.52 4.87 19.05
N THR A 353 -1.91 4.29 17.92
CA THR A 353 -1.59 4.80 16.58
C THR A 353 -2.75 5.61 16.03
N TYR A 354 -2.48 6.71 15.34
CA TYR A 354 -3.49 7.56 14.69
C TYR A 354 -3.15 7.70 13.21
N TRP A 355 -4.16 7.95 12.39
CA TRP A 355 -3.93 8.30 10.99
C TRP A 355 -3.21 9.66 10.89
N GLY A 356 -2.28 9.75 9.95
CA GLY A 356 -1.76 11.02 9.46
C GLY A 356 -2.75 11.69 8.51
N ASP A 357 -2.22 12.47 7.59
CA ASP A 357 -3.02 13.15 6.58
C ASP A 357 -3.52 12.20 5.47
N GLU A 358 -4.72 12.47 4.95
CA GLU A 358 -5.37 11.71 3.88
C GLU A 358 -4.99 12.21 2.48
N ARG A 359 -3.69 12.28 2.20
CA ARG A 359 -3.21 12.83 0.93
C ARG A 359 -3.53 11.94 -0.27
N THR A 360 -3.78 12.59 -1.40
CA THR A 360 -3.78 11.96 -2.72
C THR A 360 -2.40 12.13 -3.35
N MET A 361 -2.16 11.41 -4.44
CA MET A 361 -0.97 11.56 -5.27
C MET A 361 -1.03 12.80 -6.17
N ALA A 362 -1.87 13.78 -5.87
CA ALA A 362 -1.92 15.04 -6.60
C ALA A 362 -0.63 15.84 -6.41
N ASP A 363 -0.34 16.73 -7.35
CA ASP A 363 0.69 17.75 -7.18
C ASP A 363 0.33 18.75 -6.07
N ALA A 364 1.35 19.36 -5.47
CA ALA A 364 1.20 20.32 -4.37
C ALA A 364 0.40 21.59 -4.75
N THR A 365 0.19 21.85 -6.04
CA THR A 365 -0.62 22.97 -6.55
C THR A 365 -2.07 22.57 -6.84
N SER A 366 -2.43 21.29 -6.71
CA SER A 366 -3.78 20.80 -6.98
C SER A 366 -4.73 21.10 -5.84
N ASP A 367 -5.99 21.42 -6.14
CA ASP A 367 -7.04 21.55 -5.14
C ASP A 367 -7.44 20.19 -4.54
N TYR A 368 -7.10 19.08 -5.21
CA TYR A 368 -7.49 17.72 -4.84
C TYR A 368 -6.43 16.99 -4.01
N GLN A 369 -5.58 17.71 -3.27
CA GLN A 369 -4.51 17.13 -2.45
C GLN A 369 -5.01 16.21 -1.32
N TYR A 370 -6.29 16.29 -0.94
CA TYR A 370 -6.84 15.57 0.20
C TYR A 370 -8.09 14.79 -0.15
N LEU A 371 -8.21 13.57 0.39
CA LEU A 371 -9.40 12.74 0.20
C LEU A 371 -10.67 13.41 0.73
N THR A 372 -10.58 14.23 1.78
CA THR A 372 -11.72 15.00 2.30
C THR A 372 -12.31 15.96 1.26
N VAL A 373 -11.47 16.66 0.51
CA VAL A 373 -11.90 17.54 -0.58
C VAL A 373 -12.49 16.70 -1.71
N LEU A 374 -11.78 15.65 -2.12
CA LEU A 374 -12.18 14.76 -3.20
C LEU A 374 -13.55 14.14 -2.94
N ARG A 375 -13.77 13.56 -1.75
CA ARG A 375 -15.02 12.88 -1.39
C ARG A 375 -16.22 13.83 -1.39
N VAL A 376 -16.05 15.05 -0.89
CA VAL A 376 -17.09 16.09 -0.93
C VAL A 376 -17.43 16.45 -2.38
N VAL A 377 -16.41 16.72 -3.20
CA VAL A 377 -16.61 17.05 -4.62
C VAL A 377 -17.28 15.90 -5.36
N PHE A 378 -16.85 14.66 -5.14
CA PHE A 378 -17.40 13.51 -5.84
C PHE A 378 -18.87 13.30 -5.49
N LYS A 379 -19.22 13.41 -4.21
CA LYS A 379 -20.61 13.35 -3.76
C LYS A 379 -21.45 14.48 -4.36
N ALA A 380 -20.90 15.70 -4.45
CA ALA A 380 -21.57 16.84 -5.07
C ALA A 380 -21.82 16.62 -6.56
N VAL A 381 -20.81 16.16 -7.31
CA VAL A 381 -20.90 15.86 -8.75
C VAL A 381 -21.94 14.77 -9.01
N ARG A 382 -21.96 13.68 -8.23
CA ARG A 382 -22.98 12.62 -8.39
C ARG A 382 -24.40 13.16 -8.18
N LYS A 383 -24.60 13.98 -7.15
CA LYS A 383 -25.89 14.62 -6.87
C LYS A 383 -26.30 15.60 -7.97
N ALA A 384 -25.37 16.44 -8.43
CA ALA A 384 -25.58 17.38 -9.51
C ALA A 384 -25.92 16.65 -10.82
N ARG A 385 -25.20 15.57 -11.15
CA ARG A 385 -25.48 14.72 -12.31
C ARG A 385 -26.89 14.15 -12.28
N ILE A 386 -27.30 13.54 -11.16
CA ILE A 386 -28.66 12.98 -11.04
C ILE A 386 -29.72 14.08 -11.15
N ALA A 387 -29.47 15.26 -10.60
CA ALA A 387 -30.37 16.40 -10.73
C ALA A 387 -30.46 16.88 -12.19
N ALA A 388 -29.33 17.06 -12.86
CA ALA A 388 -29.26 17.50 -14.25
C ALA A 388 -29.90 16.51 -15.22
N LEU A 389 -29.74 15.20 -14.99
CA LEU A 389 -30.35 14.15 -15.80
C LEU A 389 -31.88 14.20 -15.82
N LYS A 390 -32.51 14.74 -14.77
CA LYS A 390 -33.97 14.91 -14.72
C LYS A 390 -34.48 16.00 -15.66
N SER A 391 -33.60 16.90 -16.10
CA SER A 391 -33.89 17.95 -17.07
C SER A 391 -33.46 17.58 -18.49
N MET A 392 -33.02 16.34 -18.74
CA MET A 392 -32.73 15.88 -20.10
C MET A 392 -34.02 15.81 -20.92
N TYR A 393 -33.96 16.36 -22.14
CA TYR A 393 -35.10 16.52 -23.06
C TYR A 393 -36.23 17.44 -22.55
N ASP A 394 -35.98 18.21 -21.50
CA ASP A 394 -36.87 19.27 -21.05
C ASP A 394 -36.78 20.49 -21.99
N GLU A 395 -37.85 21.27 -22.13
CA GLU A 395 -37.79 22.47 -22.94
C GLU A 395 -36.93 23.55 -22.26
N ALA A 396 -35.85 23.99 -22.90
CA ALA A 396 -34.94 25.01 -22.35
C ALA A 396 -35.63 26.35 -22.03
N GLY A 397 -36.81 26.60 -22.62
CA GLY A 397 -37.54 27.86 -22.55
C GLY A 397 -37.00 28.91 -23.53
N ASP A 398 -37.58 30.12 -23.51
CA ASP A 398 -37.06 31.25 -24.27
C ASP A 398 -35.78 31.79 -23.61
N VAL A 399 -34.64 31.47 -24.22
CA VAL A 399 -33.30 31.79 -23.73
C VAL A 399 -33.05 33.30 -23.61
N PHE A 400 -33.82 34.14 -24.31
CA PHE A 400 -33.72 35.60 -24.23
C PHE A 400 -34.45 36.20 -23.01
N LEU A 401 -35.31 35.42 -22.33
CA LEU A 401 -35.97 35.86 -21.10
C LEU A 401 -35.08 35.74 -19.85
N GLY A 402 -33.84 35.25 -19.98
CA GLY A 402 -32.90 35.12 -18.87
C GLY A 402 -33.49 34.26 -17.74
N SER A 403 -33.60 34.81 -16.52
CA SER A 403 -34.21 34.13 -15.37
C SER A 403 -35.71 33.83 -15.54
N GLY A 404 -36.36 34.33 -16.60
CA GLY A 404 -37.73 33.99 -16.99
C GLY A 404 -37.83 32.76 -17.90
N ALA A 405 -36.72 32.20 -18.36
CA ALA A 405 -36.69 30.94 -19.11
C ALA A 405 -36.97 29.77 -18.16
N ALA A 406 -38.20 29.25 -18.18
CA ALA A 406 -38.65 28.25 -17.22
C ALA A 406 -37.75 27.00 -17.15
N GLY A 407 -37.19 26.54 -18.27
CA GLY A 407 -36.36 25.33 -18.35
C GLY A 407 -34.98 25.47 -17.72
N LEU A 408 -34.17 26.42 -18.19
CA LEU A 408 -32.80 26.60 -17.66
C LEU A 408 -32.78 27.00 -16.18
N ALA A 409 -33.75 27.82 -15.76
CA ALA A 409 -33.91 28.17 -14.35
C ALA A 409 -34.27 26.93 -13.51
N TYR A 410 -35.13 26.04 -14.03
CA TYR A 410 -35.47 24.79 -13.35
C TYR A 410 -34.27 23.85 -13.21
N LEU A 411 -33.46 23.70 -14.26
CA LEU A 411 -32.19 22.95 -14.21
C LEU A 411 -31.25 23.50 -13.12
N GLN A 412 -31.01 24.82 -13.12
CA GLN A 412 -30.14 25.46 -12.14
C GLN A 412 -30.65 25.23 -10.71
N VAL A 413 -31.93 25.52 -10.45
CA VAL A 413 -32.56 25.33 -9.14
C VAL A 413 -32.56 23.86 -8.72
N GLY A 414 -32.74 22.92 -9.66
CA GLY A 414 -32.66 21.48 -9.43
C GLY A 414 -31.28 21.06 -8.91
N ILE A 415 -30.21 21.55 -9.54
CA ILE A 415 -28.83 21.30 -9.11
C ILE A 415 -28.57 21.97 -7.75
N GLU A 416 -28.95 23.24 -7.58
CA GLU A 416 -28.78 23.96 -6.30
C GLU A 416 -29.49 23.26 -5.14
N ASN A 417 -30.71 22.76 -5.35
CA ASN A 417 -31.45 21.99 -4.36
C ASN A 417 -30.75 20.67 -4.01
N ALA A 418 -30.17 19.98 -5.00
CA ALA A 418 -29.39 18.79 -4.76
C ALA A 418 -28.13 19.09 -3.94
N LEU A 419 -27.40 20.16 -4.26
CA LEU A 419 -26.21 20.59 -3.54
C LEU A 419 -26.53 21.12 -2.13
N ASN A 420 -27.68 21.77 -1.94
CA ASN A 420 -28.17 22.20 -0.63
C ASN A 420 -28.35 21.02 0.35
N THR A 421 -28.50 19.78 -0.13
CA THR A 421 -28.54 18.60 0.76
C THR A 421 -27.21 18.35 1.46
N LEU A 422 -26.06 18.70 0.86
CA LEU A 422 -24.76 18.59 1.50
C LEU A 422 -24.54 19.70 2.54
N VAL A 423 -25.04 20.91 2.25
CA VAL A 423 -24.94 22.05 3.17
C VAL A 423 -25.75 21.81 4.44
N LYS A 424 -26.96 21.27 4.29
CA LYS A 424 -27.90 20.98 5.39
C LYS A 424 -27.63 19.65 6.11
N ALA A 425 -26.66 18.86 5.66
CA ALA A 425 -26.30 17.61 6.32
C ALA A 425 -25.88 17.86 7.78
N ILE A 426 -26.02 16.86 8.65
CA ILE A 426 -25.60 16.94 10.05
C ILE A 426 -24.63 15.79 10.33
N PRO A 427 -23.33 16.06 10.54
CA PRO A 427 -22.66 17.36 10.37
C PRO A 427 -22.64 17.84 8.92
N SER A 428 -22.59 19.17 8.73
CA SER A 428 -22.55 19.78 7.39
C SER A 428 -21.36 19.23 6.60
N GLU A 429 -21.57 18.92 5.31
CA GLU A 429 -20.55 18.35 4.42
C GLU A 429 -19.86 19.42 3.56
N MET A 430 -20.52 20.56 3.39
CA MET A 430 -20.07 21.66 2.52
C MET A 430 -20.58 22.97 3.10
N ALA A 431 -19.75 24.01 3.09
CA ALA A 431 -20.12 25.33 3.62
C ALA A 431 -21.11 26.08 2.70
N GLY A 432 -21.01 25.86 1.38
CA GLY A 432 -21.88 26.48 0.39
C GLY A 432 -21.55 26.06 -1.04
N HIS A 433 -22.30 26.58 -1.99
CA HIS A 433 -22.06 26.35 -3.42
C HIS A 433 -22.54 27.54 -4.25
N GLN A 434 -22.08 27.61 -5.49
CA GLN A 434 -22.59 28.51 -6.52
C GLN A 434 -22.79 27.71 -7.80
N VAL A 435 -23.98 27.78 -8.39
CA VAL A 435 -24.29 27.18 -9.69
C VAL A 435 -24.59 28.30 -10.66
N VAL A 436 -23.94 28.29 -11.82
CA VAL A 436 -24.11 29.32 -12.86
C VAL A 436 -24.25 28.63 -14.20
N ILE A 437 -25.24 29.04 -15.00
CA ILE A 437 -25.32 28.72 -16.42
C ILE A 437 -24.81 29.95 -17.18
N PRO A 438 -23.61 29.90 -17.78
CA PRO A 438 -23.09 31.03 -18.55
C PRO A 438 -24.08 31.48 -19.65
N PRO A 439 -24.30 32.79 -19.85
CA PRO A 439 -25.17 33.27 -20.91
C PRO A 439 -24.52 33.10 -22.30
N GLY A 440 -25.34 33.09 -23.35
CA GLY A 440 -24.87 33.11 -24.75
C GLY A 440 -24.34 31.79 -25.30
N GLN A 441 -24.65 30.67 -24.65
CA GLN A 441 -24.30 29.33 -25.14
C GLN A 441 -25.17 28.92 -26.34
N ASP A 442 -24.58 28.20 -27.28
CA ASP A 442 -25.32 27.53 -28.35
C ASP A 442 -25.90 26.20 -27.83
N ILE A 443 -27.04 26.31 -27.13
CA ILE A 443 -27.69 25.20 -26.43
C ILE A 443 -28.21 24.14 -27.42
N VAL A 444 -28.62 24.57 -28.62
CA VAL A 444 -29.24 23.68 -29.60
C VAL A 444 -28.21 22.71 -30.18
N ASN A 445 -27.00 23.18 -30.50
CA ASN A 445 -25.97 22.34 -31.11
C ASN A 445 -25.03 21.69 -30.09
N ASN A 446 -24.76 22.35 -28.95
CA ASN A 446 -23.73 21.93 -28.00
C ASN A 446 -24.26 21.54 -26.60
N GLY A 447 -25.56 21.68 -26.36
CA GLY A 447 -26.16 21.44 -25.05
C GLY A 447 -25.89 22.57 -24.05
N VAL A 448 -26.26 22.34 -22.78
CA VAL A 448 -26.12 23.32 -21.69
C VAL A 448 -24.89 23.00 -20.85
N ALA A 449 -23.93 23.93 -20.78
CA ALA A 449 -22.85 23.91 -19.81
C ALA A 449 -23.27 24.59 -18.51
N VAL A 450 -22.99 23.94 -17.39
CA VAL A 450 -23.25 24.43 -16.04
C VAL A 450 -21.93 24.49 -15.27
N GLU A 451 -21.61 25.66 -14.72
CA GLU A 451 -20.46 25.85 -13.86
C GLU A 451 -20.87 25.73 -12.39
N MET A 452 -20.11 24.95 -11.62
CA MET A 452 -20.33 24.76 -10.18
C MET A 452 -19.08 25.15 -9.40
N LYS A 453 -19.23 26.04 -8.42
CA LYS A 453 -18.22 26.27 -7.38
C LYS A 453 -18.68 25.65 -6.09
N LEU A 454 -17.84 24.79 -5.51
CA LEU A 454 -18.14 24.06 -4.28
C LEU A 454 -17.27 24.61 -3.16
N ILE A 455 -17.88 25.02 -2.03
CA ILE A 455 -17.18 25.66 -0.92
C ILE A 455 -17.07 24.64 0.22
N GLY A 456 -15.89 24.04 0.37
CA GLY A 456 -15.63 23.00 1.37
C GLY A 456 -15.55 23.53 2.81
N ILE A 457 -15.60 22.60 3.78
CA ILE A 457 -15.37 22.90 5.19
C ILE A 457 -13.87 22.81 5.49
N PRO A 458 -13.26 23.80 6.15
CA PRO A 458 -11.83 23.76 6.46
C PRO A 458 -11.50 22.69 7.51
N ILE A 459 -10.36 22.03 7.34
CA ILE A 459 -9.82 21.02 8.26
C ILE A 459 -8.60 21.60 8.99
N ILE A 460 -8.58 21.46 10.31
CA ILE A 460 -7.43 21.87 11.14
C ILE A 460 -6.34 20.81 10.99
N ARG A 461 -5.21 21.19 10.38
CA ARG A 461 -4.03 20.32 10.18
C ARG A 461 -2.87 20.64 11.12
N THR A 462 -2.82 21.85 11.67
CA THR A 462 -1.76 22.27 12.61
C THR A 462 -2.34 23.18 13.67
N ILE A 463 -1.94 22.95 14.92
CA ILE A 463 -2.28 23.78 16.07
C ILE A 463 -0.97 24.22 16.72
N LYS A 464 -0.79 25.53 16.92
CA LYS A 464 0.34 26.09 17.65
C LYS A 464 -0.19 26.73 18.93
N LEU A 465 0.31 26.28 20.08
CA LEU A 465 -0.06 26.82 21.39
C LEU A 465 1.08 27.71 21.89
N PHE A 466 0.74 28.94 22.27
CA PHE A 466 1.68 29.90 22.87
C PHE A 466 1.22 30.16 24.31
N ALA A 467 2.00 29.67 25.27
CA ALA A 467 1.72 29.86 26.70
C ALA A 467 2.60 30.98 27.26
N SER A 468 2.01 31.83 28.10
CA SER A 468 2.73 32.79 28.95
C SER A 468 2.28 32.60 30.40
N TYR A 469 3.21 32.72 31.33
CA TYR A 469 2.92 32.66 32.77
C TYR A 469 2.99 34.07 33.36
N VAL A 470 1.96 34.48 34.08
CA VAL A 470 1.90 35.77 34.77
C VAL A 470 1.46 35.54 36.20
N TYR A 471 2.11 36.23 37.14
CA TYR A 471 1.73 36.18 38.55
C TYR A 471 0.42 36.94 38.80
N ALA A 472 -0.42 36.36 39.66
CA ALA A 472 -1.64 37.00 40.10
C ALA A 472 -1.36 38.35 40.76
N GLY A 473 -2.08 39.40 40.34
CA GLY A 473 -1.90 40.77 40.86
C GLY A 473 -0.76 41.57 40.22
N GLY A 474 0.00 40.98 39.28
CA GLY A 474 1.07 41.68 38.56
C GLY A 474 0.55 42.62 37.46
N ALA A 475 1.40 43.53 36.99
CA ALA A 475 1.05 44.53 35.96
C ALA A 475 0.56 43.93 34.62
N PHE A 476 0.83 42.64 34.38
CA PHE A 476 0.42 41.91 33.18
C PHE A 476 -0.73 40.92 33.45
N ASP A 477 -1.29 40.87 34.66
CA ASP A 477 -2.42 39.99 34.98
C ASP A 477 -3.65 40.48 34.21
N PRO A 478 -4.17 39.69 33.25
CA PRO A 478 -5.26 40.13 32.37
C PRO A 478 -6.57 40.36 33.13
N ARG A 479 -6.69 39.87 34.36
CA ARG A 479 -7.89 40.03 35.20
C ARG A 479 -7.96 41.39 35.91
N LEU A 480 -6.86 42.16 35.89
CA LEU A 480 -6.82 43.51 36.46
C LEU A 480 -7.29 44.59 35.48
N LYS A 481 -7.58 44.23 34.21
CA LYS A 481 -8.12 45.13 33.18
C LYS A 481 -9.62 45.03 33.06
#